data_AF-A0A2V5V304-F1
#
_entry.id   AF-A0A2V5V304-F1
#
_cell.length_a   1.000
_cell.length_b   1.000
_cell.length_c   1.000
_cell.angle_alpha   90.00
_cell.angle_beta   90.00
_cell.angle_gamma   90.00
#
_symmetry.space_group_name_H-M   'P 1'
#
loop_
_entity.id
_entity.type
_entity.pdbx_description
1 polymer ?
#
loop_
_entity_poly.entity_id
_entity_poly.type
_entity_poly.pdbx_seq_one_letter_code
_entity_poly.pdbx_strand_id
1 'polypeptide(L)'
;MIVIIFGVSGAGKTTIGQLLAKELGWRFYEADDFHSQANIDKMHQGVPLTDENRWPWLENLRQLIKRCLAADENAVLACSALKEEYRRHLRVGDNVKLVFLRGNYELIANQLRHRRGHF
;
A
#
# COMPACT_ATOMS: atom_id res chain seq x y z
N MET A 1 -12.15 8.41 -7.82
CA MET A 1 -11.90 8.21 -6.37
C MET A 1 -10.85 7.14 -6.17
N ILE A 2 -9.95 7.32 -5.20
CA ILE A 2 -8.89 6.36 -4.85
C ILE A 2 -9.03 5.99 -3.39
N VAL A 3 -9.02 4.70 -3.08
CA VAL A 3 -8.99 4.19 -1.70
C VAL A 3 -7.61 3.59 -1.43
N ILE A 4 -6.87 4.16 -0.49
CA ILE A 4 -5.60 3.61 -0.03
C ILE A 4 -5.84 2.80 1.24
N ILE A 5 -5.66 1.49 1.14
CA ILE A 5 -5.71 0.58 2.28
C ILE A 5 -4.30 0.47 2.86
N PHE A 6 -4.13 0.88 4.11
CA PHE A 6 -2.82 0.92 4.75
C PHE A 6 -2.77 0.26 6.12
N GLY A 7 -1.54 -0.04 6.56
CA GLY A 7 -1.28 -0.85 7.75
C GLY A 7 0.03 -1.65 7.63
N VAL A 8 0.42 -2.27 8.75
CA VAL A 8 1.66 -3.07 8.85
C VAL A 8 1.64 -4.29 7.92
N SER A 9 2.82 -4.89 7.68
CA SER A 9 2.88 -6.20 7.00
C SER A 9 2.05 -7.22 7.80
N GLY A 10 1.39 -8.14 7.09
CA GLY A 10 0.48 -9.10 7.71
C GLY A 10 -0.94 -8.60 7.98
N ALA A 11 -1.20 -7.28 7.98
CA ALA A 11 -2.54 -6.73 8.28
C ALA A 11 -3.64 -7.02 7.24
N GLY A 12 -3.36 -7.79 6.18
CA GLY A 12 -4.36 -8.20 5.19
C GLY A 12 -4.68 -7.15 4.10
N LYS A 13 -3.84 -6.12 3.92
CA LYS A 13 -4.05 -5.03 2.94
C LYS A 13 -4.35 -5.54 1.53
N THR A 14 -3.52 -6.43 1.00
CA THR A 14 -3.68 -7.00 -0.35
C THR A 14 -5.00 -7.77 -0.47
N THR A 15 -5.31 -8.64 0.49
CA THR A 15 -6.55 -9.43 0.50
C THR A 15 -7.78 -8.53 0.52
N ILE A 16 -7.86 -7.60 1.48
CA ILE A 16 -9.01 -6.69 1.58
C ILE A 16 -9.09 -5.76 0.37
N GLY A 17 -7.95 -5.28 -0.13
CA GLY A 17 -7.91 -4.39 -1.30
C GLY A 17 -8.39 -5.05 -2.58
N GLN A 18 -7.97 -6.29 -2.82
CA GLN A 18 -8.44 -7.08 -3.97
C GLN A 18 -9.94 -7.39 -3.86
N LEU A 19 -10.41 -7.79 -2.68
CA LEU A 19 -11.84 -8.06 -2.47
C LEU A 19 -12.68 -6.80 -2.67
N LEU A 20 -12.26 -5.66 -2.10
CA LEU A 20 -12.95 -4.38 -2.26
C LEU A 20 -12.96 -3.94 -3.73
N ALA A 21 -11.81 -4.01 -4.42
CA ALA A 21 -11.72 -3.63 -5.82
C ALA A 21 -12.64 -4.50 -6.69
N LYS A 22 -12.66 -5.81 -6.44
CA LYS A 22 -13.54 -6.75 -7.15
C LYS A 22 -15.02 -6.40 -6.96
N GLU A 23 -15.44 -6.17 -5.71
CA GLU A 23 -16.83 -5.85 -5.39
C GLU A 23 -17.29 -4.54 -6.04
N LEU A 24 -16.40 -3.54 -6.09
CA LEU A 24 -16.71 -2.23 -6.68
C LEU A 24 -16.52 -2.18 -8.20
N GLY A 25 -15.95 -3.22 -8.82
CA GLY A 25 -15.54 -3.20 -10.23
C GLY A 25 -14.39 -2.21 -10.52
N TRP A 26 -13.51 -1.99 -9.54
CA TRP A 26 -12.41 -1.03 -9.62
C TRP A 26 -11.08 -1.71 -9.90
N ARG A 27 -10.07 -0.93 -10.31
CA ARG A 27 -8.69 -1.43 -10.43
C ARG A 27 -8.06 -1.62 -9.05
N PHE A 28 -7.27 -2.67 -8.90
CA PHE A 28 -6.44 -2.89 -7.73
C PHE A 28 -4.97 -2.66 -8.09
N TYR A 29 -4.22 -1.98 -7.22
CA TYR A 29 -2.78 -1.82 -7.31
C TYR A 29 -2.12 -2.28 -6.02
N GLU A 30 -1.03 -3.05 -6.13
CA GLU A 30 -0.13 -3.34 -5.03
C GLU A 30 1.00 -2.32 -5.04
N ALA A 31 1.21 -1.60 -3.94
CA ALA A 31 2.22 -0.54 -3.92
C ALA A 31 3.64 -1.09 -4.05
N ASP A 32 3.89 -2.32 -3.59
CA ASP A 32 5.20 -2.94 -3.64
C ASP A 32 5.68 -3.16 -5.09
N ASP A 33 4.78 -3.28 -6.06
CA ASP A 33 5.09 -3.38 -7.50
C ASP A 33 5.75 -2.11 -8.07
N PHE A 34 5.71 -1.00 -7.33
CA PHE A 34 6.27 0.30 -7.73
C PHE A 34 7.63 0.59 -7.08
N HIS A 35 8.15 -0.33 -6.27
CA HIS A 35 9.50 -0.22 -5.75
C HIS A 35 10.55 -0.47 -6.85
N SER A 36 11.73 0.11 -6.68
CA SER A 36 12.90 -0.28 -7.46
C SER A 36 13.36 -1.68 -7.05
N GLN A 37 14.01 -2.41 -7.97
CA GLN A 37 14.58 -3.72 -7.67
C GLN A 37 15.53 -3.67 -6.46
N ALA A 38 16.36 -2.63 -6.35
CA ALA A 38 17.26 -2.45 -5.21
C ALA A 38 16.54 -2.34 -3.86
N ASN A 39 15.34 -1.76 -3.82
CA ASN A 39 14.53 -1.69 -2.60
C ASN A 39 13.87 -3.03 -2.29
N ILE A 40 13.41 -3.73 -3.33
CA ILE A 40 12.87 -5.09 -3.22
C ILE A 40 13.96 -6.01 -2.64
N ASP A 41 15.17 -6.00 -3.20
CA ASP A 41 16.30 -6.82 -2.75
C ASP A 41 16.66 -6.56 -1.28
N LYS A 42 16.69 -5.30 -0.85
CA LYS A 42 16.89 -4.93 0.56
C LYS A 42 15.82 -5.56 1.46
N MET A 43 14.55 -5.45 1.08
CA MET A 43 13.45 -6.03 1.86
C MET A 43 13.52 -7.56 1.93
N HIS A 44 13.90 -8.23 0.83
CA HIS A 44 14.13 -9.69 0.82
C HIS A 44 15.26 -10.11 1.75
N GLN A 45 16.29 -9.28 1.89
CA GLN A 45 17.41 -9.52 2.82
C GLN A 45 17.07 -9.15 4.27
N GLY A 46 15.83 -8.73 4.56
CA GLY A 46 15.43 -8.26 5.89
C GLY A 46 16.02 -6.90 6.25
N VAL A 47 16.61 -6.18 5.29
CA VAL A 47 17.18 -4.84 5.50
C VAL A 47 16.05 -3.81 5.39
N PRO A 48 15.76 -3.05 6.47
CA PRO A 48 14.72 -2.04 6.42
C PRO A 48 15.10 -0.89 5.50
N LEU A 49 14.14 -0.43 4.69
CA LEU A 49 14.33 0.78 3.88
C LEU A 49 14.41 2.03 4.76
N THR A 50 15.18 3.02 4.34
CA THR A 50 15.19 4.37 4.93
C THR A 50 14.11 5.27 4.31
N ASP A 51 13.97 6.51 4.78
CA ASP A 51 13.05 7.48 4.16
C ASP A 51 13.50 7.86 2.76
N GLU A 52 14.80 8.05 2.55
CA GLU A 52 15.40 8.35 1.25
C GLU A 52 15.12 7.25 0.24
N ASN A 53 15.08 6.00 0.69
CA ASN A 53 14.72 4.86 -0.15
C ASN A 53 13.23 4.86 -0.53
N ARG A 54 12.36 5.38 0.35
CA ARG A 54 10.90 5.38 0.15
C ARG A 54 10.40 6.59 -0.64
N TRP A 55 11.05 7.74 -0.58
CA TRP A 55 10.57 8.95 -1.27
C TRP A 55 10.35 8.78 -2.78
N PRO A 56 11.29 8.21 -3.56
CA PRO A 56 11.06 7.95 -4.99
C PRO A 56 9.87 7.02 -5.25
N TRP A 57 9.69 6.00 -4.40
CA TRP A 57 8.56 5.08 -4.47
C TRP A 57 7.23 5.78 -4.16
N LEU A 58 7.19 6.60 -3.11
CA LEU A 58 6.01 7.41 -2.78
C LEU A 58 5.65 8.39 -3.90
N GLU A 59 6.64 8.93 -4.60
CA GLU A 59 6.40 9.79 -5.77
C GLU A 59 5.79 9.00 -6.93
N ASN A 60 6.29 7.80 -7.24
CA ASN A 60 5.71 6.92 -8.26
C ASN A 60 4.23 6.63 -7.96
N LEU A 61 3.90 6.32 -6.70
CA LEU A 61 2.52 6.11 -6.26
C LEU A 61 1.67 7.39 -6.38
N ARG A 62 2.21 8.55 -5.99
CA ARG A 62 1.52 9.83 -6.15
C ARG A 62 1.19 10.11 -7.62
N GLN A 63 2.11 9.81 -8.53
CA GLN A 63 1.88 9.97 -9.97
C GLN A 63 0.88 8.95 -10.53
N LEU A 64 0.86 7.72 -10.02
CA LEU A 64 -0.20 6.75 -10.32
C LEU A 64 -1.58 7.29 -9.90
N ILE A 65 -1.70 7.78 -8.66
CA ILE A 65 -2.95 8.33 -8.12
C ILE A 65 -3.44 9.50 -8.98
N LYS A 66 -2.54 10.43 -9.33
CA LYS A 66 -2.87 11.56 -10.21
C LYS A 66 -3.36 11.10 -11.58
N ARG A 67 -2.70 10.12 -12.20
CA ARG A 67 -3.09 9.58 -13.51
C ARG A 67 -4.48 8.94 -13.47
N CYS A 68 -4.76 8.12 -12.45
CA CYS A 68 -6.09 7.50 -12.29
C CYS A 68 -7.18 8.57 -12.13
N LEU A 69 -6.95 9.57 -11.28
CA LEU A 69 -7.92 10.65 -11.07
C LEU A 69 -8.13 11.51 -12.32
N ALA A 70 -7.08 11.80 -13.09
CA ALA A 70 -7.19 12.55 -14.33
C ALA A 70 -7.95 11.78 -15.44
N ALA A 71 -7.89 10.45 -15.40
CA ALA A 71 -8.63 9.56 -16.31
C ALA A 71 -10.06 9.23 -15.82
N ASP A 72 -10.50 9.83 -14.71
CA ASP A 72 -11.75 9.50 -14.01
C ASP A 72 -11.89 8.01 -13.64
N GLU A 73 -10.75 7.35 -13.41
CA GLU A 73 -10.69 5.96 -13.02
C GLU A 73 -10.67 5.82 -11.49
N ASN A 74 -11.50 4.89 -11.00
CA ASN A 74 -11.49 4.51 -9.59
C ASN A 74 -10.51 3.36 -9.32
N ALA A 75 -9.81 3.42 -8.19
CA ALA A 75 -8.86 2.38 -7.82
C ALA A 75 -8.74 2.16 -6.30
N VAL A 76 -8.32 0.95 -5.94
CA VAL A 76 -7.89 0.57 -4.59
C VAL A 76 -6.39 0.32 -4.60
N LEU A 77 -5.65 0.95 -3.70
CA LEU A 77 -4.21 0.82 -3.55
C LEU A 77 -3.88 0.21 -2.19
N ALA A 78 -3.27 -0.96 -2.15
CA ALA A 78 -2.67 -1.48 -0.93
C ALA A 78 -1.29 -0.84 -0.73
N CYS A 79 -1.04 -0.17 0.41
CA CYS A 79 0.22 0.52 0.66
C CYS A 79 0.56 0.51 2.15
N SER A 80 1.83 0.37 2.55
CA SER A 80 2.18 0.40 3.97
C SER A 80 1.88 1.76 4.63
N ALA A 81 2.27 2.87 3.99
CA ALA A 81 1.98 4.27 4.35
C ALA A 81 1.93 4.57 5.87
N LEU A 82 2.90 4.04 6.62
CA LEU A 82 2.86 4.02 8.09
C LEU A 82 3.10 5.39 8.72
N LYS A 83 3.96 6.23 8.12
CA LYS A 83 4.18 7.61 8.57
C LYS A 83 3.10 8.54 8.05
N GLU A 84 2.74 9.52 8.88
CA GLU A 84 1.74 10.52 8.52
C GLU A 84 2.16 11.34 7.29
N GLU A 85 3.44 11.69 7.21
CA GLU A 85 3.98 12.46 6.09
C GLU A 85 3.78 11.74 4.75
N TYR A 86 3.95 10.41 4.70
CA TYR A 86 3.70 9.62 3.50
C TYR A 86 2.22 9.69 3.10
N ARG A 87 1.31 9.60 4.06
CA ARG A 87 -0.13 9.69 3.80
C ARG A 87 -0.53 11.07 3.31
N ARG A 88 0.06 12.13 3.87
CA ARG A 88 -0.13 13.51 3.39
C ARG A 88 0.38 13.66 1.95
N HIS A 89 1.53 13.08 1.62
CA HIS A 89 2.08 13.09 0.25
C HIS A 89 1.17 12.37 -0.76
N LEU A 90 0.62 11.22 -0.38
CA LEU A 90 -0.26 10.42 -1.25
C LEU A 90 -1.68 11.00 -1.40
N ARG A 91 -2.15 11.80 -0.43
CA ARG A 91 -3.48 12.42 -0.47
C ARG A 91 -3.46 13.66 -1.38
N VAL A 92 -3.50 13.44 -2.70
CA VAL A 92 -3.47 14.51 -3.72
C VAL A 92 -4.74 15.38 -3.77
N GLY A 93 -5.81 14.97 -3.10
CA GLY A 93 -7.08 15.69 -3.01
C GLY A 93 -8.12 14.90 -2.21
N ASP A 94 -9.34 15.44 -2.09
CA ASP A 94 -10.41 14.81 -1.29
C ASP A 94 -10.98 13.52 -1.88
N ASN A 95 -10.70 13.27 -3.15
CA ASN A 95 -11.01 12.02 -3.83
C ASN A 95 -10.08 10.87 -3.43
N VAL A 96 -9.08 11.10 -2.57
CA VAL A 96 -8.24 10.06 -1.97
C VAL A 96 -8.72 9.78 -0.54
N LYS A 97 -9.22 8.57 -0.30
CA LYS A 97 -9.66 8.08 1.02
C LYS A 97 -8.62 7.13 1.59
N LEU A 98 -8.38 7.23 2.89
CA LEU A 98 -7.41 6.40 3.61
C LEU A 98 -8.19 5.43 4.52
N VAL A 99 -7.90 4.14 4.40
CA VAL A 99 -8.50 3.08 5.22
C VAL A 99 -7.40 2.38 5.99
N PHE A 100 -7.42 2.49 7.31
CA PHE A 100 -6.44 1.86 8.17
C PHE A 100 -6.90 0.47 8.61
N LEU A 101 -6.18 -0.57 8.19
CA LEU A 101 -6.35 -1.91 8.75
C LEU A 101 -5.55 -2.02 10.05
N ARG A 102 -6.27 -1.81 11.16
CA ARG A 102 -5.71 -1.86 12.51
C ARG A 102 -5.78 -3.29 13.06
N GLY A 103 -4.65 -3.78 13.55
CA GLY A 103 -4.57 -5.00 14.35
C GLY A 103 -3.61 -4.79 15.51
N ASN A 104 -3.84 -5.48 16.63
CA ASN A 104 -2.85 -5.52 17.72
C ASN A 104 -1.70 -6.47 17.33
N TYR A 105 -0.59 -6.42 18.09
CA TYR A 105 0.59 -7.22 17.79
C TYR A 105 0.28 -8.72 17.74
N GLU A 106 -0.46 -9.24 18.71
CA GLU A 106 -0.79 -10.67 18.81
C GLU A 106 -1.57 -11.18 17.59
N LEU A 107 -2.58 -10.42 17.13
CA LEU A 107 -3.36 -10.76 15.95
C LEU A 107 -2.48 -10.80 14.70
N ILE A 108 -1.65 -9.77 14.49
CA ILE A 108 -0.78 -9.67 13.32
C ILE A 108 0.27 -10.79 13.35
N ALA A 109 0.89 -11.04 14.50
CA ALA A 109 1.85 -12.14 14.68
C ALA A 109 1.19 -13.50 14.39
N ASN A 110 -0.05 -13.71 14.84
CA ASN A 110 -0.76 -14.94 14.56
C ASN A 110 -1.08 -15.12 13.07
N GLN A 111 -1.54 -14.06 12.41
CA GLN A 111 -1.79 -14.07 10.96
C GLN A 111 -0.52 -14.39 10.17
N LEU A 112 0.62 -13.82 10.55
CA LEU A 112 1.90 -14.10 9.92
C LEU A 112 2.33 -15.57 10.11
N ARG A 113 2.16 -16.15 11.30
CA ARG A 113 2.48 -17.57 11.56
C ARG A 113 1.65 -18.55 10.73
N HIS A 114 0.40 -18.23 10.46
CA HIS A 114 -0.49 -19.07 9.66
C HIS A 114 -0.37 -18.83 8.15
N ARG A 115 0.47 -17.87 7.74
CA ARG A 115 0.70 -17.56 6.33
C ARG A 115 1.66 -18.58 5.72
N ARG A 116 1.22 -19.30 4.68
CA ARG A 116 2.12 -20.12 3.86
C ARG A 116 2.72 -19.27 2.75
N GLY A 117 4.04 -19.24 2.61
CA GLY A 117 4.74 -18.73 1.41
C GLY A 117 4.96 -17.22 1.30
N HIS A 118 5.32 -16.53 2.39
CA HIS A 118 5.82 -15.14 2.29
C HIS A 118 7.13 -15.01 3.05
N PHE A 119 8.19 -14.61 2.31
CA PHE A 119 9.59 -14.34 2.69
C PHE A 119 10.07 -14.88 4.04
#